data_AF-A0A0N1AXI6-F1
#
_entry.id   AF-A0A0N1AXI6-F1
#
_cell.length_a   1.000
_cell.length_b   1.000
_cell.length_c   1.000
_cell.angle_alpha   90.00
_cell.angle_beta   90.00
_cell.angle_gamma   90.00
#
_symmetry.space_group_name_H-M   'P 1'
#
loop_
_entity.id
_entity.type
_entity.pdbx_description
1 polymer ?
#
loop_
_entity_poly.entity_id
_entity_poly.type
_entity_poly.pdbx_seq_one_letter_code
_entity_poly.pdbx_strand_id
1 'polypeptide(L)'
;MEAVGDPLERALTTGPLLPEEVLRSSALTFPAILEAFEREAAARSDQLAADGAFDLMLKGEYYDRLTGFYSGGFGKAEARQPLRPYGAEVFGSYRVSNGDFPTYENYNYTNQLGEVKVGALFSLLRNRDIDSRRFGIEDTRLAASQAQLDVMLVQINTQHEALRAYWRWVAAGEEIRVFEELLEIAEARQIGLTREFREGARARIALTENEQNLLRRRTLLEEAKRNFATASNSLGFYLRGRNGQMVVPTREMLPDLARLKPVVQVDTLLATPLNEVIQNRPELQTFRLALERATNRVELRRNDLQPSLDASVELSRDFGQIGPGGPGFDSTDTVVGLTFSVPLQRRQARGALQRAEAELRETQLRQRRITDQLTTDISNILANLSAALKLTDLAGAEVTQANQMVQAERTRFRLGAGDFFLVNVREETAANARISAIRADLSGRLAEASFNAATMNLNALGLE
;
A
#
# COMPACT_ATOMS: atom_id res chain seq x y z
N MET A 1 -8.25 -1.94 41.47
CA MET A 1 -7.40 -1.25 40.48
C MET A 1 -8.19 -1.22 39.19
N GLU A 2 -8.74 -0.07 38.84
CA GLU A 2 -9.43 0.11 37.55
C GLU A 2 -8.47 -0.31 36.43
N ALA A 3 -8.97 -1.11 35.49
CA ALA A 3 -8.27 -1.38 34.24
C ALA A 3 -8.16 -0.06 33.49
N VAL A 4 -7.08 0.67 33.74
CA VAL A 4 -6.73 1.90 33.05
C VAL A 4 -6.57 1.51 31.57
N GLY A 5 -7.63 1.71 30.77
CA GLY A 5 -7.62 1.39 29.35
C GLY A 5 -6.47 2.06 28.61
N ASP A 6 -6.05 1.49 27.48
CA ASP A 6 -5.10 2.13 26.57
C ASP A 6 -5.51 3.59 26.34
N PRO A 7 -4.57 4.55 26.33
CA PRO A 7 -4.83 5.92 25.90
C PRO A 7 -5.77 6.03 24.70
N LEU A 8 -5.66 5.15 23.69
CA LEU A 8 -6.55 5.13 22.53
C LEU A 8 -8.01 4.78 22.90
N GLU A 9 -8.23 3.72 23.67
CA GLU A 9 -9.59 3.30 24.08
C GLU A 9 -10.26 4.35 24.99
N ARG A 10 -9.46 5.06 25.80
CA ARG A 10 -9.97 6.18 26.60
C ARG A 10 -10.40 7.36 25.73
N ALA A 11 -9.63 7.69 24.70
CA ALA A 11 -10.00 8.72 23.74
C ALA A 11 -11.29 8.37 22.99
N LEU A 12 -11.44 7.11 22.56
CA LEU A 12 -12.63 6.61 21.88
C LEU A 12 -13.90 6.60 22.74
N THR A 13 -13.78 6.71 24.07
CA THR A 13 -14.92 6.58 25.00
C THR A 13 -15.25 7.84 25.79
N THR A 14 -14.26 8.66 26.13
CA THR A 14 -14.43 9.74 27.13
C THR A 14 -13.65 11.02 26.86
N GLY A 15 -12.79 11.06 25.84
CA GLY A 15 -11.88 12.18 25.60
C GLY A 15 -12.21 12.98 24.33
N PRO A 16 -11.65 14.20 24.21
CA PRO A 16 -11.54 14.83 22.91
C PRO A 16 -10.67 13.95 22.01
N LEU A 17 -11.15 13.66 20.81
CA LEU A 17 -10.43 12.87 19.81
C LEU A 17 -9.39 13.76 19.13
N LEU A 18 -8.12 13.41 19.27
CA LEU A 18 -6.98 14.11 18.67
C LEU A 18 -6.55 13.44 17.36
N PRO A 19 -5.87 14.16 16.44
CA PRO A 19 -5.46 13.58 15.17
C PRO A 19 -4.50 12.39 15.35
N GLU A 20 -3.61 12.44 16.34
CA GLU A 20 -2.66 11.36 16.62
C GLU A 20 -3.36 10.05 17.03
N GLU A 21 -4.52 10.14 17.69
CA GLU A 21 -5.30 8.98 18.10
C GLU A 21 -6.00 8.32 16.92
N VAL A 22 -6.49 9.14 15.97
CA VAL A 22 -7.04 8.65 14.70
C VAL A 22 -5.95 7.93 13.89
N LEU A 23 -4.77 8.55 13.75
CA LEU A 23 -3.64 7.98 13.01
C LEU A 23 -3.17 6.67 13.64
N ARG A 24 -3.12 6.60 14.98
CA ARG A 24 -2.77 5.39 15.72
C ARG A 24 -3.84 4.29 15.54
N SER A 25 -5.12 4.64 15.58
CA SER A 25 -6.22 3.71 15.34
C SER A 25 -6.13 3.10 13.94
N SER A 26 -6.03 3.93 12.91
CA SER A 26 -5.95 3.47 11.51
C SER A 26 -4.69 2.64 11.26
N ALA A 27 -3.53 3.04 11.79
CA ALA A 27 -2.26 2.31 11.62
C ALA A 27 -2.36 0.85 12.08
N LEU A 28 -3.07 0.63 13.19
CA LEU A 28 -3.11 -0.66 13.88
C LEU A 28 -4.25 -1.56 13.40
N THR A 29 -5.34 -0.98 12.90
CA THR A 29 -6.61 -1.71 12.75
C THR A 29 -7.27 -1.57 11.39
N PHE A 30 -6.78 -0.66 10.51
CA PHE A 30 -7.47 -0.43 9.24
C PHE A 30 -7.28 -1.62 8.28
N PRO A 31 -8.38 -2.21 7.75
CA PRO A 31 -8.30 -3.44 6.97
C PRO A 31 -7.34 -3.40 5.78
N ALA A 32 -7.26 -2.29 5.04
CA ALA A 32 -6.37 -2.22 3.87
C ALA A 32 -4.88 -2.34 4.24
N ILE A 33 -4.47 -1.81 5.40
CA ILE A 33 -3.10 -1.95 5.91
C ILE A 33 -2.84 -3.41 6.31
N LEU A 34 -3.79 -4.03 7.01
CA LEU A 34 -3.69 -5.45 7.39
C LEU A 34 -3.63 -6.36 6.15
N GLU A 35 -4.48 -6.11 5.14
CA GLU A 35 -4.41 -6.81 3.85
C GLU A 35 -3.05 -6.65 3.17
N ALA A 36 -2.44 -5.46 3.24
CA ALA A 36 -1.12 -5.23 2.66
C ALA A 36 -0.04 -6.04 3.39
N PHE A 37 -0.11 -6.15 4.72
CA PHE A 37 0.79 -7.02 5.48
C PHE A 37 0.63 -8.50 5.09
N GLU A 38 -0.60 -8.98 4.89
CA GLU A 38 -0.85 -10.35 4.43
C GLU A 38 -0.31 -10.59 3.00
N ARG A 39 -0.44 -9.62 2.09
CA ARG A 39 0.16 -9.69 0.75
C ARG A 39 1.68 -9.73 0.80
N GLU A 40 2.29 -8.96 1.70
CA GLU A 40 3.75 -8.95 1.88
C GLU A 40 4.25 -10.26 2.51
N ALA A 41 3.52 -10.83 3.47
CA ALA A 41 3.77 -12.16 4.01
C ALA A 41 3.65 -13.26 2.94
N ALA A 42 2.65 -13.17 2.06
CA ALA A 42 2.50 -14.07 0.92
C ALA A 42 3.69 -13.97 -0.05
N ALA A 43 4.12 -12.75 -0.40
CA ALA A 43 5.27 -12.54 -1.28
C ALA A 43 6.59 -13.09 -0.69
N ARG A 44 6.79 -12.97 0.63
CA ARG A 44 7.90 -13.63 1.32
C ARG A 44 7.79 -15.17 1.31
N SER A 45 6.58 -15.70 1.36
CA SER A 45 6.35 -17.14 1.26
C SER A 45 6.63 -17.67 -0.16
N ASP A 46 6.35 -16.87 -1.19
CA ASP A 46 6.71 -17.21 -2.58
C ASP A 46 8.23 -17.33 -2.76
N GLN A 47 9.03 -16.55 -2.00
CA GLN A 47 10.48 -16.71 -1.99
C GLN A 47 10.91 -18.08 -1.45
N LEU A 48 10.29 -18.54 -0.35
CA LEU A 48 10.53 -19.88 0.17
C LEU A 48 10.12 -20.96 -0.85
N ALA A 49 9.01 -20.78 -1.54
CA ALA A 49 8.58 -21.69 -2.60
C ALA A 49 9.57 -21.71 -3.79
N ALA A 50 10.17 -20.56 -4.14
CA ALA A 50 11.20 -20.47 -5.17
C ALA A 50 12.51 -21.15 -4.75
N ASP A 51 12.90 -21.08 -3.48
CA ASP A 51 14.05 -21.82 -2.94
C ASP A 51 13.85 -23.34 -3.10
N GLY A 52 12.60 -23.83 -3.02
CA GLY A 52 12.25 -25.23 -3.24
C GLY A 52 12.61 -25.78 -4.63
N ALA A 53 12.93 -24.92 -5.60
CA ALA A 53 13.50 -25.35 -6.87
C ALA A 53 14.87 -26.06 -6.75
N PHE A 54 15.53 -25.94 -5.59
CA PHE A 54 16.80 -26.58 -5.23
C PHE A 54 16.65 -27.67 -4.16
N ASP A 55 15.42 -28.07 -3.83
CA ASP A 55 15.17 -29.12 -2.85
C ASP A 55 15.71 -30.48 -3.33
N LEU A 56 16.06 -31.32 -2.36
CA LEU A 56 16.39 -32.72 -2.60
C LEU A 56 15.13 -33.48 -3.02
N MET A 57 15.10 -33.91 -4.27
CA MET A 57 14.00 -34.71 -4.82
C MET A 57 14.30 -36.19 -4.67
N LEU A 58 13.42 -36.93 -4.01
CA LEU A 58 13.42 -38.40 -4.00
C LEU A 58 12.41 -38.93 -5.02
N LYS A 59 12.87 -39.67 -6.01
CA LYS A 59 12.08 -40.32 -7.05
C LYS A 59 12.16 -41.84 -6.88
N GLY A 60 11.00 -42.49 -6.80
CA GLY A 60 10.87 -43.94 -6.94
C GLY A 60 10.36 -44.29 -8.33
N GLU A 61 10.92 -45.33 -8.94
CA GLU A 61 10.50 -45.84 -10.24
C GLU A 61 10.43 -47.36 -10.16
N TYR A 62 9.31 -47.92 -10.63
CA TYR A 62 9.10 -49.36 -10.75
C TYR A 62 8.71 -49.67 -12.18
N TYR A 63 9.39 -50.63 -12.77
CA TYR A 63 9.14 -51.11 -14.12
C TYR A 63 9.06 -52.63 -14.09
N ASP A 64 8.11 -53.19 -14.82
CA ASP A 64 7.93 -54.63 -14.92
C ASP A 64 7.32 -55.01 -16.26
N ARG A 65 7.71 -56.17 -16.78
CA ARG A 65 7.21 -56.71 -18.04
C ARG A 65 6.32 -57.92 -17.77
N LEU A 66 5.02 -57.66 -17.75
CA LEU A 66 4.01 -58.66 -17.38
C LEU A 66 3.76 -59.74 -18.44
N THR A 67 4.07 -59.47 -19.71
CA THR A 67 3.80 -60.38 -20.84
C THR A 67 4.88 -60.27 -21.91
N GLY A 68 5.06 -61.34 -22.68
CA GLY A 68 6.02 -61.42 -23.78
C GLY A 68 7.08 -62.48 -23.52
N PHE A 69 8.10 -62.52 -24.37
CA PHE A 69 9.21 -63.48 -24.23
C PHE A 69 10.12 -63.17 -23.05
N TYR A 70 10.30 -61.88 -22.74
CA TYR A 70 11.15 -61.39 -21.65
C TYR A 70 10.33 -61.12 -20.39
N SER A 71 10.98 -61.22 -19.23
CA SER A 71 10.35 -61.11 -17.89
C SER A 71 11.03 -60.06 -17.00
N GLY A 72 11.92 -59.25 -17.57
CA GLY A 72 12.74 -58.30 -16.82
C GLY A 72 11.92 -57.20 -16.14
N GLY A 73 12.21 -56.96 -14.86
CA GLY A 73 11.65 -55.89 -14.04
C GLY A 73 12.73 -55.22 -13.19
N PHE A 74 12.50 -53.97 -12.78
CA PHE A 74 13.39 -53.26 -11.86
C PHE A 74 12.64 -52.31 -10.92
N GLY A 75 13.22 -52.13 -9.73
CA GLY A 75 12.91 -51.03 -8.83
C GLY A 75 14.10 -50.09 -8.73
N LYS A 76 13.87 -48.79 -8.82
CA LYS A 76 14.89 -47.74 -8.70
C LYS A 76 14.44 -46.67 -7.71
N ALA A 77 15.32 -46.30 -6.79
CA ALA A 77 15.19 -45.11 -5.96
C ALA A 77 16.32 -44.14 -6.34
N GLU A 78 15.98 -42.87 -6.55
CA GLU A 78 16.94 -41.81 -6.93
C GLU A 78 16.70 -40.57 -6.07
N ALA A 79 17.76 -40.07 -5.45
CA ALA A 79 17.80 -38.79 -4.77
C ALA A 79 18.61 -37.80 -5.64
N ARG A 80 18.03 -36.64 -5.96
CA ARG A 80 18.60 -35.66 -6.88
C ARG A 80 18.47 -34.26 -6.30
N GLN A 81 19.54 -33.48 -6.33
CA GLN A 81 19.58 -32.12 -5.80
C GLN A 81 20.24 -31.17 -6.79
N PRO A 82 19.50 -30.16 -7.30
CA PRO A 82 20.09 -29.05 -8.01
C PRO A 82 21.01 -28.23 -7.09
N LEU A 83 22.10 -27.73 -7.63
CA LEU A 83 23.05 -26.84 -6.95
C LEU A 83 23.02 -25.45 -7.60
N ARG A 84 23.25 -24.41 -6.81
CA ARG A 84 23.18 -23.01 -7.28
C ARG A 84 24.22 -22.65 -8.37
N PRO A 85 25.51 -22.99 -8.26
CA PRO A 85 26.48 -22.59 -9.27
C PRO A 85 26.42 -23.49 -10.51
N TYR A 86 26.71 -22.91 -11.69
CA TYR A 86 26.94 -23.62 -12.96
C TYR A 86 25.77 -24.48 -13.47
N GLY A 87 24.54 -24.20 -13.03
CA GLY A 87 23.39 -25.05 -13.34
C GLY A 87 23.61 -26.51 -12.92
N ALA A 88 24.43 -26.72 -11.89
CA ALA A 88 24.89 -28.05 -11.53
C ALA A 88 23.78 -28.86 -10.84
N GLU A 89 23.87 -30.17 -10.93
CA GLU A 89 22.95 -31.09 -10.29
C GLU A 89 23.71 -32.33 -9.84
N VAL A 90 23.47 -32.79 -8.62
CA VAL A 90 24.04 -34.03 -8.09
C VAL A 90 22.94 -35.04 -7.85
N PHE A 91 23.21 -36.31 -8.10
CA PHE A 91 22.26 -37.37 -7.83
C PHE A 91 22.94 -38.64 -7.35
N GLY A 92 22.18 -39.44 -6.60
CA GLY A 92 22.51 -40.79 -6.20
C GLY A 92 21.30 -41.67 -6.43
N SER A 93 21.50 -42.87 -6.95
CA SER A 93 20.43 -43.84 -7.16
C SER A 93 20.85 -45.24 -6.79
N TYR A 94 19.88 -46.02 -6.35
CA TYR A 94 19.98 -47.45 -6.13
C TYR A 94 18.95 -48.14 -7.00
N ARG A 95 19.38 -49.14 -7.77
CA ARG A 95 18.52 -49.92 -8.64
C ARG A 95 18.73 -51.40 -8.38
N VAL A 96 17.65 -52.17 -8.36
CA VAL A 96 17.70 -53.62 -8.32
C VAL A 96 16.78 -54.17 -9.41
N SER A 97 17.26 -55.14 -10.16
CA SER A 97 16.49 -55.78 -11.22
C SER A 97 16.42 -57.30 -11.07
N ASN A 98 15.46 -57.88 -11.78
CA ASN A 98 15.21 -59.31 -11.83
C ASN A 98 14.75 -59.72 -13.24
N GLY A 99 14.63 -61.03 -13.47
CA GLY A 99 14.21 -61.58 -14.76
C GLY A 99 15.22 -61.31 -15.87
N ASP A 100 14.76 -61.49 -17.11
CA ASP A 100 15.59 -61.33 -18.30
C ASP A 100 15.11 -60.16 -19.14
N PHE A 101 16.04 -59.29 -19.51
CA PHE A 101 15.85 -58.18 -20.44
C PHE A 101 16.34 -58.53 -21.85
N PRO A 102 15.72 -57.96 -22.90
CA PRO A 102 16.26 -58.02 -24.24
C PRO A 102 17.62 -57.33 -24.31
N THR A 103 18.44 -57.71 -25.30
CA THR A 103 19.82 -57.22 -25.45
C THR A 103 19.94 -55.70 -25.59
N TYR A 104 18.93 -55.02 -26.15
CA TYR A 104 18.86 -53.55 -26.26
C TYR A 104 18.44 -52.85 -24.96
N GLU A 105 18.04 -53.60 -23.93
CA GLU A 105 17.73 -53.14 -22.57
C GLU A 105 18.78 -53.63 -21.55
N ASN A 106 19.96 -54.10 -22.00
CA ASN A 106 20.99 -54.66 -21.11
C ASN A 106 21.40 -53.71 -19.98
N TYR A 107 21.28 -52.40 -20.16
CA TYR A 107 21.56 -51.40 -19.14
C TYR A 107 20.62 -51.47 -17.91
N ASN A 108 19.59 -52.33 -17.92
CA ASN A 108 18.69 -52.57 -16.80
C ASN A 108 19.11 -53.75 -15.91
N TYR A 109 20.02 -54.61 -16.35
CA TYR A 109 20.55 -55.68 -15.50
C TYR A 109 21.34 -55.09 -14.34
N THR A 110 21.22 -55.73 -13.17
CA THR A 110 22.05 -55.48 -11.99
C THR A 110 22.54 -56.80 -11.41
N ASN A 111 23.56 -56.78 -10.56
CA ASN A 111 23.87 -57.91 -9.68
C ASN A 111 22.77 -58.13 -8.62
N GLN A 112 22.86 -59.24 -7.89
CA GLN A 112 21.81 -59.70 -6.97
C GLN A 112 21.48 -58.71 -5.83
N LEU A 113 22.43 -57.85 -5.42
CA LEU A 113 22.20 -56.81 -4.41
C LEU A 113 22.08 -55.41 -5.04
N GLY A 114 21.84 -55.33 -6.34
CA GLY A 114 21.59 -54.07 -7.05
C GLY A 114 22.84 -53.27 -7.42
N GLU A 115 22.58 -52.13 -8.06
CA GLU A 115 23.54 -51.13 -8.52
C GLU A 115 23.36 -49.85 -7.71
N VAL A 116 24.48 -49.29 -7.22
CA VAL A 116 24.53 -47.90 -6.77
C VAL A 116 25.18 -47.06 -7.84
N LYS A 117 24.54 -45.94 -8.18
CA LYS A 117 25.07 -44.93 -9.09
C LYS A 117 25.06 -43.57 -8.43
N VAL A 118 26.17 -42.83 -8.52
CA VAL A 118 26.25 -41.42 -8.16
C VAL A 118 26.72 -40.62 -9.36
N GLY A 119 26.22 -39.41 -9.51
CA GLY A 119 26.61 -38.57 -10.64
C GLY A 119 26.44 -37.08 -10.38
N ALA A 120 27.10 -36.31 -11.22
CA ALA A 120 26.99 -34.86 -11.27
C ALA A 120 26.84 -34.40 -12.71
N LEU A 121 25.99 -33.39 -12.92
CA LEU A 121 25.79 -32.70 -14.19
C LEU A 121 26.15 -31.22 -14.02
N PHE A 122 26.70 -30.61 -15.07
CA PHE A 122 27.09 -29.21 -15.11
C PHE A 122 26.72 -28.59 -16.45
N SER A 123 26.13 -27.39 -16.43
CA SER A 123 25.90 -26.60 -17.64
C SER A 123 27.09 -25.66 -17.89
N LEU A 124 27.75 -25.82 -19.03
CA LEU A 124 28.98 -25.08 -19.38
C LEU A 124 28.72 -23.80 -20.20
N LEU A 125 27.59 -23.72 -20.89
CA LEU A 125 27.18 -22.57 -21.71
C LEU A 125 25.80 -22.03 -21.27
N ARG A 126 24.72 -22.37 -21.98
CA ARG A 126 23.35 -22.04 -21.55
C ARG A 126 23.09 -22.58 -20.16
N ASN A 127 22.42 -21.79 -19.31
CA ASN A 127 22.10 -22.13 -17.92
C ASN A 127 23.31 -22.19 -16.99
N ARG A 128 24.49 -21.70 -17.40
CA ARG A 128 25.66 -21.64 -16.51
C ARG A 128 25.50 -20.56 -15.44
N ASP A 129 25.21 -19.32 -15.84
CA ASP A 129 25.21 -18.14 -14.95
C ASP A 129 23.79 -17.76 -14.49
N ILE A 130 22.80 -17.95 -15.36
CA ILE A 130 21.38 -17.72 -15.09
C ILE A 130 20.56 -18.85 -15.69
N ASP A 131 19.58 -19.35 -14.95
CA ASP A 131 18.59 -20.32 -15.40
C ASP A 131 17.22 -19.98 -14.80
N SER A 132 16.18 -20.74 -15.15
CA SER A 132 14.82 -20.48 -14.66
C SER A 132 14.66 -20.60 -13.14
N ARG A 133 15.42 -21.48 -12.46
CA ARG A 133 15.35 -21.65 -11.00
C ARG A 133 15.98 -20.45 -10.30
N ARG A 134 17.21 -20.08 -10.69
CA ARG A 134 17.92 -18.91 -10.13
C ARG A 134 17.21 -17.59 -10.43
N PHE A 135 16.70 -17.44 -11.65
CA PHE A 135 15.86 -16.31 -11.99
C PHE A 135 14.61 -16.27 -11.11
N GLY A 136 13.97 -17.41 -10.83
CA GLY A 136 12.80 -17.49 -9.97
C GLY A 136 13.06 -17.02 -8.53
N ILE A 137 14.21 -17.41 -7.94
CA ILE A 137 14.64 -16.92 -6.62
C ILE A 137 14.83 -15.40 -6.64
N GLU A 138 15.53 -14.89 -7.66
CA GLU A 138 15.80 -13.46 -7.74
C GLU A 138 14.53 -12.64 -8.02
N ASP A 139 13.65 -13.12 -8.90
CA ASP A 139 12.37 -12.46 -9.22
C ASP A 139 11.44 -12.41 -8.01
N THR A 140 11.38 -13.49 -7.20
CA THR A 140 10.58 -13.53 -5.96
C THR A 140 11.19 -12.68 -4.86
N ARG A 141 12.53 -12.63 -4.73
CA ARG A 141 13.23 -11.70 -3.84
C ARG A 141 12.87 -10.24 -4.15
N LEU A 142 12.93 -9.86 -5.42
CA LEU A 142 12.56 -8.51 -5.87
C LEU A 142 11.06 -8.23 -5.69
N ALA A 143 10.20 -9.25 -5.89
CA ALA A 143 8.77 -9.15 -5.61
C ALA A 143 8.46 -8.93 -4.13
N ALA A 144 9.17 -9.60 -3.23
CA ALA A 144 9.04 -9.40 -1.78
C ALA A 144 9.45 -7.98 -1.37
N SER A 145 10.57 -7.47 -1.90
CA SER A 145 10.99 -6.07 -1.70
C SER A 145 9.94 -5.08 -2.22
N GLN A 146 9.31 -5.38 -3.37
CA GLN A 146 8.23 -4.56 -3.90
C GLN A 146 7.01 -4.57 -2.97
N ALA A 147 6.62 -5.73 -2.44
CA ALA A 147 5.48 -5.83 -1.52
C ALA A 147 5.68 -5.02 -0.24
N GLN A 148 6.91 -4.88 0.26
CA GLN A 148 7.24 -4.01 1.39
C GLN A 148 7.00 -2.52 1.08
N LEU A 149 7.37 -2.07 -0.13
CA LEU A 149 7.08 -0.71 -0.57
C LEU A 149 5.59 -0.48 -0.76
N ASP A 150 4.86 -1.49 -1.25
CA ASP A 150 3.41 -1.43 -1.40
C ASP A 150 2.71 -1.28 -0.04
N VAL A 151 3.17 -1.97 1.01
CA VAL A 151 2.69 -1.76 2.39
C VAL A 151 2.88 -0.30 2.81
N MET A 152 4.08 0.26 2.62
CA MET A 152 4.38 1.64 2.97
C MET A 152 3.46 2.62 2.23
N LEU A 153 3.19 2.40 0.95
CA LEU A 153 2.27 3.23 0.17
C LEU A 153 0.83 3.15 0.70
N VAL A 154 0.36 1.95 1.04
CA VAL A 154 -0.98 1.76 1.63
C VAL A 154 -1.08 2.45 2.98
N GLN A 155 -0.05 2.35 3.82
CA GLN A 155 0.02 3.06 5.10
C GLN A 155 -0.03 4.58 4.89
N ILE A 156 0.84 5.15 4.06
CA ILE A 156 0.87 6.60 3.79
C ILE A 156 -0.48 7.09 3.28
N ASN A 157 -1.08 6.40 2.30
CA ASN A 157 -2.38 6.79 1.73
C ASN A 157 -3.51 6.68 2.75
N THR A 158 -3.53 5.62 3.56
CA THR A 158 -4.55 5.43 4.61
C THR A 158 -4.45 6.54 5.66
N GLN A 159 -3.23 6.85 6.11
CA GLN A 159 -3.00 7.90 7.10
C GLN A 159 -3.36 9.28 6.57
N HIS A 160 -3.00 9.57 5.32
CA HIS A 160 -3.39 10.80 4.65
C HIS A 160 -4.90 10.96 4.61
N GLU A 161 -5.65 9.95 4.16
CA GLU A 161 -7.10 10.02 4.08
C GLU A 161 -7.78 10.07 5.45
N ALA A 162 -7.26 9.34 6.45
CA ALA A 162 -7.74 9.41 7.83
C ALA A 162 -7.59 10.82 8.40
N LEU A 163 -6.44 11.47 8.20
CA LEU A 163 -6.19 12.83 8.64
C LEU A 163 -7.09 13.85 7.92
N ARG A 164 -7.33 13.66 6.62
CA ARG A 164 -8.27 14.50 5.86
C ARG A 164 -9.70 14.34 6.38
N ALA A 165 -10.14 13.13 6.68
CA ALA A 165 -11.45 12.86 7.25
C ALA A 165 -11.60 13.52 8.63
N TYR A 166 -10.55 13.44 9.45
CA TYR A 166 -10.49 14.10 10.76
C TYR A 166 -10.70 15.61 10.65
N TRP A 167 -9.91 16.31 9.83
CA TRP A 167 -10.03 17.76 9.73
C TRP A 167 -11.36 18.23 9.15
N ARG A 168 -11.94 17.47 8.20
CA ARG A 168 -13.29 17.75 7.69
C ARG A 168 -14.36 17.62 8.78
N TRP A 169 -14.23 16.62 9.64
CA TRP A 169 -15.13 16.42 10.78
C TRP A 169 -15.01 17.54 11.81
N VAL A 170 -13.79 17.94 12.17
CA VAL A 170 -13.54 19.09 13.06
C VAL A 170 -14.18 20.36 12.48
N ALA A 171 -13.89 20.69 11.22
CA ALA A 171 -14.43 21.87 10.55
C ALA A 171 -15.97 21.88 10.51
N ALA A 172 -16.60 20.74 10.19
CA ALA A 172 -18.06 20.62 10.20
C ALA A 172 -18.66 20.84 11.60
N GLY A 173 -17.95 20.42 12.66
CA GLY A 173 -18.34 20.67 14.05
C GLY A 173 -18.30 22.15 14.42
N GLU A 174 -17.28 22.88 13.94
CA GLU A 174 -17.16 24.33 14.14
C GLU A 174 -18.21 25.11 13.35
N GLU A 175 -18.56 24.68 12.13
CA GLU A 175 -19.64 25.30 11.35
C GLU A 175 -20.98 25.23 12.10
N ILE A 176 -21.27 24.13 12.81
CA ILE A 176 -22.46 24.01 13.67
C ILE A 176 -22.44 25.08 14.77
N ARG A 177 -21.30 25.28 15.46
CA ARG A 177 -21.19 26.28 16.54
C ARG A 177 -21.51 27.69 16.02
N VAL A 178 -21.00 28.05 14.85
CA VAL A 178 -21.28 29.37 14.23
C VAL A 178 -22.77 29.56 13.93
N PHE A 179 -23.45 28.54 13.39
CA PHE A 179 -24.87 28.65 13.08
C PHE A 179 -25.77 28.59 14.33
N GLU A 180 -25.37 27.88 15.38
CA GLU A 180 -26.05 27.91 16.68
C GLU A 180 -25.96 29.29 17.32
N GLU A 181 -24.77 29.89 17.39
CA GLU A 181 -24.60 31.26 17.89
C GLU A 181 -25.44 32.27 17.09
N LEU A 182 -25.46 32.12 15.76
CA LEU A 182 -26.26 32.97 14.90
C LEU A 182 -27.77 32.78 15.16
N LEU A 183 -28.23 31.55 15.37
CA LEU A 183 -29.63 31.26 15.70
C LEU A 183 -30.02 31.84 17.06
N GLU A 184 -29.20 31.65 18.09
CA GLU A 184 -29.43 32.16 19.45
C GLU A 184 -29.61 33.69 19.44
N ILE A 185 -28.78 34.41 18.68
CA ILE A 185 -28.90 35.86 18.50
C ILE A 185 -30.28 36.25 17.91
N ALA A 186 -30.79 35.51 16.93
CA ALA A 186 -32.11 35.78 16.33
C ALA A 186 -33.27 35.44 17.27
N GLU A 187 -33.13 34.40 18.09
CA GLU A 187 -34.15 33.97 19.06
C GLU A 187 -34.28 34.97 20.21
N ALA A 188 -33.14 35.37 20.80
CA ALA A 188 -33.09 36.44 21.79
C ALA A 188 -33.73 37.73 21.27
N ARG A 189 -33.54 38.00 19.98
CA ARG A 189 -34.10 39.18 19.32
C ARG A 189 -35.60 39.10 19.10
N GLN A 190 -36.13 37.95 18.71
CA GLN A 190 -37.58 37.75 18.53
C GLN A 190 -38.34 38.09 19.82
N ILE A 191 -37.78 37.71 20.98
CA ILE A 191 -38.35 38.02 22.29
C ILE A 191 -38.44 39.54 22.50
N GLY A 192 -37.37 40.28 22.18
CA GLY A 192 -37.33 41.74 22.28
C GLY A 192 -38.34 42.42 21.35
N LEU A 193 -38.33 42.09 20.06
CA LEU A 193 -39.24 42.67 19.07
C LEU A 193 -40.71 42.38 19.40
N THR A 194 -41.02 41.20 19.93
CA THR A 194 -42.39 40.82 20.34
C THR A 194 -42.88 41.71 21.48
N ARG A 195 -42.00 42.08 22.42
CA ARG A 195 -42.33 43.01 23.50
C ARG A 195 -42.61 44.41 22.95
N GLU A 196 -41.70 44.94 22.14
CA GLU A 196 -41.85 46.29 21.55
C GLU A 196 -43.11 46.42 20.68
N PHE A 197 -43.47 45.37 19.92
CA PHE A 197 -44.70 45.33 19.15
C PHE A 197 -45.94 45.38 20.05
N ARG A 198 -45.97 44.61 21.14
CA ARG A 198 -47.09 44.61 22.11
C ARG A 198 -47.27 45.96 22.80
N GLU A 199 -46.16 46.68 23.01
CA GLU A 199 -46.14 48.02 23.59
C GLU A 199 -46.45 49.11 22.54
N GLY A 200 -46.65 48.75 21.26
CA GLY A 200 -46.94 49.68 20.17
C GLY A 200 -45.72 50.47 19.66
N ALA A 201 -44.52 50.16 20.15
CA ALA A 201 -43.27 50.84 19.81
C ALA A 201 -42.64 50.37 18.48
N ARG A 202 -43.10 49.23 17.93
CA ARG A 202 -42.56 48.63 16.69
C ARG A 202 -43.67 48.14 15.78
N ALA A 203 -43.48 48.25 14.46
CA ALA A 203 -44.41 47.72 13.47
C ALA A 203 -44.33 46.19 13.33
N ARG A 204 -45.46 45.54 13.04
CA ARG A 204 -45.55 44.06 12.85
C ARG A 204 -44.58 43.53 11.81
N ILE A 205 -44.27 44.32 10.77
CA ILE A 205 -43.35 43.91 9.70
C ILE A 205 -41.96 43.50 10.23
N ALA A 206 -41.49 44.13 11.33
CA ALA A 206 -40.21 43.77 11.95
C ALA A 206 -40.22 42.37 12.58
N LEU A 207 -41.38 41.90 13.07
CA LEU A 207 -41.55 40.52 13.54
C LEU A 207 -41.47 39.54 12.37
N THR A 208 -42.17 39.83 11.28
CA THR A 208 -42.16 38.99 10.07
C THR A 208 -40.76 38.89 9.46
N GLU A 209 -39.99 39.98 9.45
CA GLU A 209 -38.60 39.97 8.99
C GLU A 209 -37.70 39.10 9.90
N ASN A 210 -37.83 39.20 11.23
CA ASN A 210 -37.05 38.38 12.14
C ASN A 210 -37.48 36.90 12.11
N GLU A 211 -38.76 36.59 11.90
CA GLU A 211 -39.27 35.24 11.66
C GLU A 211 -38.66 34.63 10.40
N GLN A 212 -38.54 35.40 9.30
CA GLN A 212 -37.85 34.94 8.09
C GLN A 212 -36.38 34.62 8.37
N ASN A 213 -35.68 35.48 9.13
CA ASN A 213 -34.29 35.25 9.53
C ASN A 213 -34.12 34.01 10.41
N LEU A 214 -35.05 33.78 11.35
CA LEU A 214 -35.08 32.57 12.18
C LEU A 214 -35.21 31.31 11.34
N LEU A 215 -36.16 31.28 10.40
CA LEU A 215 -36.35 30.13 9.50
C LEU A 215 -35.09 29.85 8.68
N ARG A 216 -34.47 30.91 8.12
CA ARG A 216 -33.22 30.76 7.35
C ARG A 216 -32.06 30.22 8.19
N ARG A 217 -31.87 30.75 9.41
CA ARG A 217 -30.82 30.30 10.34
C ARG A 217 -31.03 28.85 10.79
N ARG A 218 -32.29 28.44 11.02
CA ARG A 218 -32.64 27.04 11.30
C ARG A 218 -32.30 26.11 10.14
N THR A 219 -32.62 26.51 8.90
CA THR A 219 -32.23 25.73 7.71
C THR A 219 -30.72 25.52 7.63
N LEU A 220 -29.94 26.59 7.81
CA LEU A 220 -28.47 26.51 7.79
C LEU A 220 -27.92 25.58 8.88
N LEU A 221 -28.50 25.65 10.09
CA LEU A 221 -28.11 24.77 11.19
C LEU A 221 -28.42 23.29 10.88
N GLU A 222 -29.59 22.98 10.33
CA GLU A 222 -29.94 21.60 9.96
C GLU A 222 -29.06 21.07 8.82
N GLU A 223 -28.68 21.92 7.87
CA GLU A 223 -27.70 21.55 6.83
C GLU A 223 -26.32 21.26 7.43
N ALA A 224 -25.85 22.08 8.37
CA ALA A 224 -24.57 21.88 9.05
C ALA A 224 -24.57 20.59 9.89
N LYS A 225 -25.66 20.29 10.61
CA LYS A 225 -25.84 19.02 11.34
C LYS A 225 -25.77 17.81 10.41
N ARG A 226 -26.44 17.86 9.26
CA ARG A 226 -26.35 16.80 8.24
C ARG A 226 -24.91 16.65 7.73
N ASN A 227 -24.23 17.74 7.42
CA ASN A 227 -22.84 17.71 6.95
C ASN A 227 -21.89 17.12 7.99
N PHE A 228 -22.07 17.46 9.27
CA PHE A 228 -21.33 16.87 10.39
C PHE A 228 -21.59 15.38 10.53
N ALA A 229 -22.83 14.91 10.39
CA ALA A 229 -23.14 13.48 10.42
C ALA A 229 -22.40 12.73 9.28
N THR A 230 -22.40 13.28 8.07
CA THR A 230 -21.65 12.72 6.94
C THR A 230 -20.13 12.70 7.20
N ALA A 231 -19.58 13.78 7.76
CA ALA A 231 -18.16 13.85 8.10
C ALA A 231 -17.78 12.88 9.24
N SER A 232 -18.66 12.70 10.23
CA SER A 232 -18.50 11.75 11.33
C SER A 232 -18.49 10.31 10.79
N ASN A 233 -19.41 9.96 9.89
CA ASN A 233 -19.40 8.64 9.23
C ASN A 233 -18.14 8.42 8.40
N SER A 234 -17.65 9.46 7.73
CA SER A 234 -16.43 9.40 6.91
C SER A 234 -15.18 9.19 7.77
N LEU A 235 -15.09 9.85 8.92
CA LEU A 235 -14.03 9.62 9.90
C LEU A 235 -14.15 8.23 10.57
N GLY A 236 -15.38 7.80 10.89
CA GLY A 236 -15.65 6.50 11.49
C GLY A 236 -15.26 5.30 10.63
N PHE A 237 -15.06 5.49 9.32
CA PHE A 237 -14.49 4.48 8.43
C PHE A 237 -13.03 4.15 8.78
N TYR A 238 -12.26 5.17 9.18
CA TYR A 238 -10.85 5.07 9.56
C TYR A 238 -10.64 4.87 11.06
N LEU A 239 -11.62 5.26 11.88
CA LEU A 239 -11.58 5.14 13.34
C LEU A 239 -12.18 3.81 13.80
N ARG A 240 -11.35 2.95 14.40
CA ARG A 240 -11.76 1.63 14.89
C ARG A 240 -11.20 1.34 16.28
N GLY A 241 -11.98 0.61 17.08
CA GLY A 241 -11.52 0.04 18.34
C GLY A 241 -10.57 -1.14 18.13
N ARG A 242 -9.95 -1.64 19.19
CA ARG A 242 -9.02 -2.79 19.14
C ARG A 242 -9.61 -4.07 18.53
N ASN A 243 -10.92 -4.24 18.58
CA ASN A 243 -11.62 -5.37 17.98
C ASN A 243 -11.91 -5.19 16.47
N GLY A 244 -11.45 -4.10 15.87
CA GLY A 244 -11.66 -3.76 14.45
C GLY A 244 -13.03 -3.17 14.13
N GLN A 245 -13.91 -2.96 15.11
CA GLN A 245 -15.22 -2.35 14.90
C GLN A 245 -15.09 -0.85 14.67
N MET A 246 -15.86 -0.33 13.70
CA MET A 246 -15.93 1.11 13.41
C MET A 246 -16.54 1.87 14.58
N VAL A 247 -15.96 3.03 14.87
CA VAL A 247 -16.46 3.97 15.87
C VAL A 247 -16.82 5.25 15.15
N VAL A 248 -18.08 5.66 15.23
CA VAL A 248 -18.52 6.96 14.69
C VAL A 248 -18.32 8.02 15.78
N PRO A 249 -17.43 9.00 15.59
CA PRO A 249 -17.16 10.00 16.60
C PRO A 249 -18.35 10.94 16.75
N THR A 250 -18.62 11.35 17.99
CA THR A 250 -19.74 12.23 18.34
C THR A 250 -19.28 13.67 18.53
N ARG A 251 -20.22 14.60 18.67
CA ARG A 251 -19.90 16.02 18.85
C ARG A 251 -19.10 16.30 20.14
N GLU A 252 -19.32 15.51 21.18
CA GLU A 252 -18.66 15.63 22.49
C GLU A 252 -17.16 15.29 22.41
N MET A 253 -16.76 14.54 21.38
CA MET A 253 -15.36 14.19 21.11
C MET A 253 -14.61 15.30 20.36
N LEU A 254 -15.27 16.39 19.94
CA LEU A 254 -14.58 17.47 19.22
C LEU A 254 -13.46 18.07 20.08
N PRO A 255 -12.26 18.30 19.52
CA PRO A 255 -11.16 18.91 20.26
C PRO A 255 -11.42 20.38 20.55
N ASP A 256 -10.72 20.89 21.56
CA ASP A 256 -10.55 22.33 21.75
C ASP A 256 -9.49 22.84 20.77
N LEU A 257 -9.89 23.64 19.79
CA LEU A 257 -8.99 24.19 18.77
C LEU A 257 -7.82 24.98 19.36
N ALA A 258 -8.01 25.62 20.52
CA ALA A 258 -6.95 26.39 21.18
C ALA A 258 -5.80 25.51 21.68
N ARG A 259 -6.03 24.19 21.79
CA ARG A 259 -5.04 23.20 22.24
C ARG A 259 -4.37 22.46 21.09
N LEU A 260 -4.83 22.65 19.86
CA LEU A 260 -4.25 22.01 18.69
C LEU A 260 -3.02 22.79 18.21
N LYS A 261 -2.04 22.05 17.66
CA LYS A 261 -0.87 22.67 17.05
C LYS A 261 -1.30 23.56 15.88
N PRO A 262 -0.73 24.77 15.74
CA PRO A 262 -0.95 25.59 14.56
C PRO A 262 -0.36 24.90 13.34
N VAL A 263 -0.89 25.23 12.16
CA VAL A 263 -0.36 24.75 10.89
C VAL A 263 1.10 25.19 10.74
N VAL A 264 1.97 24.28 10.31
CA VAL A 264 3.41 24.57 10.16
C VAL A 264 3.61 25.68 9.11
N GLN A 265 4.54 26.60 9.39
CA GLN A 265 4.79 27.75 8.51
C GLN A 265 5.34 27.32 7.14
N VAL A 266 4.95 28.05 6.09
CA VAL A 266 5.31 27.79 4.69
C VAL A 266 6.83 27.65 4.53
N ASP A 267 7.59 28.55 5.13
CA ASP A 267 9.04 28.65 4.94
C ASP A 267 9.81 27.43 5.47
N THR A 268 9.30 26.82 6.55
CA THR A 268 9.84 25.57 7.09
C THR A 268 9.52 24.35 6.21
N LEU A 269 8.38 24.37 5.49
CA LEU A 269 7.97 23.27 4.61
C LEU A 269 8.69 23.35 3.26
N LEU A 270 8.94 24.56 2.73
CA LEU A 270 9.60 24.80 1.45
C LEU A 270 11.12 24.59 1.45
N ALA A 271 11.75 24.46 2.62
CA ALA A 271 13.20 24.25 2.73
C ALA A 271 13.67 22.85 2.30
N THR A 272 12.73 21.92 2.03
CA THR A 272 13.04 20.52 1.70
C THR A 272 13.49 20.39 0.24
N PRO A 273 14.67 19.80 -0.07
CA PRO A 273 15.14 19.61 -1.45
C PRO A 273 14.24 18.64 -2.22
N LEU A 274 13.40 19.19 -3.09
CA LEU A 274 12.32 18.46 -3.77
C LEU A 274 12.81 17.27 -4.61
N ASN A 275 13.99 17.40 -5.22
CA ASN A 275 14.57 16.34 -6.03
C ASN A 275 14.91 15.10 -5.18
N GLU A 276 15.42 15.29 -3.96
CA GLU A 276 15.73 14.18 -3.06
C GLU A 276 14.45 13.49 -2.58
N VAL A 277 13.43 14.28 -2.26
CA VAL A 277 12.09 13.76 -1.91
C VAL A 277 11.56 12.87 -3.03
N ILE A 278 11.53 13.38 -4.27
CA ILE A 278 11.02 12.64 -5.43
C ILE A 278 11.77 11.32 -5.60
N GLN A 279 13.10 11.34 -5.57
CA GLN A 279 13.93 10.15 -5.81
C GLN A 279 13.81 9.07 -4.72
N ASN A 280 13.43 9.45 -3.52
CA ASN A 280 13.28 8.52 -2.40
C ASN A 280 11.87 7.94 -2.26
N ARG A 281 10.91 8.37 -3.09
CA ARG A 281 9.53 7.90 -3.02
C ARG A 281 9.36 6.40 -3.31
N PRO A 282 8.46 5.68 -2.61
CA PRO A 282 8.32 4.24 -2.77
C PRO A 282 7.80 3.89 -4.16
N GLU A 283 6.98 4.74 -4.79
CA GLU A 283 6.51 4.51 -6.16
C GLU A 283 7.68 4.40 -7.14
N LEU A 284 8.68 5.28 -7.04
CA LEU A 284 9.88 5.22 -7.89
C LEU A 284 10.78 4.04 -7.52
N GLN A 285 10.87 3.69 -6.24
CA GLN A 285 11.60 2.49 -5.82
C GLN A 285 10.96 1.21 -6.37
N THR A 286 9.63 1.10 -6.36
CA THR A 286 8.88 0.01 -6.99
C THR A 286 9.17 -0.07 -8.49
N PHE A 287 9.29 1.07 -9.19
CA PHE A 287 9.70 1.09 -10.59
C PHE A 287 11.15 0.65 -10.81
N ARG A 288 12.08 0.97 -9.90
CA ARG A 288 13.46 0.47 -9.97
C ARG A 288 13.48 -1.07 -9.87
N LEU A 289 12.73 -1.64 -8.92
CA LEU A 289 12.60 -3.09 -8.78
C LEU A 289 11.95 -3.73 -10.02
N ALA A 290 10.90 -3.11 -10.58
CA ALA A 290 10.26 -3.59 -11.80
C ALA A 290 11.20 -3.59 -13.01
N LEU A 291 12.05 -2.55 -13.14
CA LEU A 291 13.09 -2.48 -14.17
C LEU A 291 14.17 -3.55 -13.98
N GLU A 292 14.58 -3.81 -12.74
CA GLU A 292 15.53 -4.88 -12.42
C GLU A 292 14.96 -6.24 -12.81
N ARG A 293 13.71 -6.55 -12.42
CA ARG A 293 13.01 -7.79 -12.82
C ARG A 293 12.91 -7.92 -14.35
N ALA A 294 12.57 -6.85 -15.05
CA ALA A 294 12.49 -6.85 -16.52
C ALA A 294 13.87 -7.04 -17.17
N THR A 295 14.92 -6.47 -16.59
CA THR A 295 16.30 -6.62 -17.05
C THR A 295 16.79 -8.06 -16.85
N ASN A 296 16.60 -8.63 -15.65
CA ASN A 296 16.93 -10.03 -15.35
C ASN A 296 16.18 -10.99 -16.28
N ARG A 297 14.94 -10.66 -16.67
CA ARG A 297 14.16 -11.44 -17.63
C ARG A 297 14.76 -11.37 -19.03
N VAL A 298 15.22 -10.20 -19.48
CA VAL A 298 15.95 -10.06 -20.76
C VAL A 298 17.23 -10.90 -20.74
N GLU A 299 17.98 -10.90 -19.64
CA GLU A 299 19.19 -11.71 -19.47
C GLU A 299 18.88 -13.21 -19.55
N LEU A 300 17.84 -13.68 -18.87
CA LEU A 300 17.37 -15.07 -18.98
C LEU A 300 17.02 -15.43 -20.43
N ARG A 301 16.27 -14.58 -21.15
CA ARG A 301 15.90 -14.85 -22.55
C ARG A 301 17.06 -14.74 -23.53
N ARG A 302 18.08 -13.94 -23.20
CA ARG A 302 19.35 -13.92 -23.94
C ARG A 302 20.13 -15.21 -23.69
N ASN A 303 20.13 -15.74 -22.47
CA ASN A 303 20.70 -17.04 -22.14
C ASN A 303 20.01 -18.18 -22.92
N ASP A 304 18.68 -18.13 -23.12
CA ASP A 304 17.93 -19.12 -23.91
C ASP A 304 18.41 -19.25 -25.38
N LEU A 305 19.10 -18.23 -25.92
CA LEU A 305 19.67 -18.26 -27.28
C LEU A 305 21.02 -18.99 -27.39
N GLN A 306 21.67 -19.26 -26.27
CA GLN A 306 22.94 -19.97 -26.22
C GLN A 306 22.73 -21.47 -26.49
N PRO A 307 23.71 -22.17 -27.07
CA PRO A 307 23.72 -23.63 -27.12
C PRO A 307 23.75 -24.25 -25.71
N SER A 308 23.11 -25.41 -25.53
CA SER A 308 23.36 -26.27 -24.37
C SER A 308 24.68 -26.99 -24.59
N LEU A 309 25.56 -26.92 -23.61
CA LEU A 309 26.73 -27.77 -23.50
C LEU A 309 26.78 -28.27 -22.07
N ASP A 310 26.41 -29.52 -21.87
CA ASP A 310 26.25 -30.13 -20.56
C ASP A 310 27.31 -31.21 -20.36
N ALA A 311 28.03 -31.16 -19.25
CA ALA A 311 29.02 -32.15 -18.86
C ALA A 311 28.45 -33.05 -17.77
N SER A 312 28.66 -34.36 -17.88
CA SER A 312 28.25 -35.34 -16.87
C SER A 312 29.42 -36.20 -16.45
N VAL A 313 29.45 -36.56 -15.18
CA VAL A 313 30.33 -37.59 -14.62
C VAL A 313 29.45 -38.51 -13.77
N GLU A 314 29.49 -39.80 -14.07
CA GLU A 314 28.76 -40.85 -13.36
C GLU A 314 29.73 -41.93 -12.90
N LEU A 315 29.50 -42.41 -11.68
CA LEU A 315 30.17 -43.55 -11.09
C LEU A 315 29.10 -44.56 -10.70
N SER A 316 29.19 -45.78 -11.20
CA SER A 316 28.28 -46.87 -10.84
C SER A 316 29.03 -48.12 -10.44
N ARG A 317 28.41 -48.88 -9.53
CA ARG A 317 28.92 -50.18 -9.10
C ARG A 317 27.77 -51.08 -8.68
N ASP A 318 27.86 -52.32 -9.14
CA ASP A 318 26.95 -53.39 -8.74
C ASP A 318 27.51 -54.16 -7.54
N PHE A 319 26.59 -54.70 -6.74
CA PHE A 319 26.91 -55.44 -5.52
C PHE A 319 26.24 -56.81 -5.49
N GLY A 320 26.83 -57.74 -4.74
CA GLY A 320 26.33 -59.10 -4.59
C GLY A 320 26.91 -60.08 -5.59
N GLN A 321 26.32 -61.27 -5.68
CA GLN A 321 26.73 -62.24 -6.69
C GLN A 321 26.35 -61.75 -8.09
N ILE A 322 27.12 -62.21 -9.08
CA ILE A 322 26.89 -61.91 -10.49
C ILE A 322 25.44 -62.22 -10.87
N GLY A 323 24.74 -61.21 -11.37
CA GLY A 323 23.35 -61.31 -11.81
C GLY A 323 23.19 -61.90 -13.22
N PRO A 324 21.95 -62.02 -13.73
CA PRO A 324 21.65 -62.55 -15.06
C PRO A 324 22.33 -61.79 -16.22
N GLY A 325 22.74 -60.53 -15.99
CA GLY A 325 23.50 -59.72 -16.95
C GLY A 325 24.95 -60.18 -17.18
N GLY A 326 25.49 -61.06 -16.31
CA GLY A 326 26.82 -61.63 -16.44
C GLY A 326 27.95 -60.82 -15.78
N PRO A 327 29.21 -61.29 -15.87
CA PRO A 327 30.34 -60.76 -15.11
C PRO A 327 30.75 -59.33 -15.50
N GLY A 328 30.29 -58.82 -16.65
CA GLY A 328 30.61 -57.46 -17.11
C GLY A 328 30.05 -56.35 -16.23
N PHE A 329 29.12 -56.67 -15.31
CA PHE A 329 28.55 -55.74 -14.35
C PHE A 329 29.32 -55.73 -13.01
N ASP A 330 30.24 -56.66 -12.77
CA ASP A 330 31.01 -56.76 -11.51
C ASP A 330 32.28 -55.86 -11.52
N SER A 331 32.14 -54.64 -12.01
CA SER A 331 33.19 -53.61 -12.02
C SER A 331 32.68 -52.26 -11.52
N THR A 332 33.62 -51.35 -11.22
CA THR A 332 33.28 -49.94 -11.00
C THR A 332 33.40 -49.20 -12.32
N ASP A 333 32.30 -48.65 -12.79
CA ASP A 333 32.23 -47.98 -14.07
C ASP A 333 32.28 -46.47 -13.86
N THR A 334 33.16 -45.81 -14.60
CA THR A 334 33.25 -44.34 -14.65
C THR A 334 32.88 -43.88 -16.04
N VAL A 335 31.79 -43.10 -16.14
CA VAL A 335 31.28 -42.58 -17.40
C VAL A 335 31.39 -41.06 -17.38
N VAL A 336 32.05 -40.50 -18.39
CA VAL A 336 32.10 -39.06 -18.61
C VAL A 336 31.41 -38.74 -19.92
N GLY A 337 30.50 -37.78 -19.90
CA GLY A 337 29.71 -37.39 -21.06
C GLY A 337 29.80 -35.89 -21.34
N LEU A 338 29.76 -35.54 -22.63
CA LEU A 338 29.51 -34.17 -23.09
C LEU A 338 28.30 -34.21 -24.02
N THR A 339 27.26 -33.44 -23.70
CA THR A 339 26.06 -33.32 -24.52
C THR A 339 25.95 -31.91 -25.06
N PHE A 340 26.02 -31.76 -26.39
CA PHE A 340 25.80 -30.49 -27.08
C PHE A 340 24.45 -30.49 -27.78
N SER A 341 23.64 -29.46 -27.55
CA SER A 341 22.38 -29.27 -28.26
C SER A 341 22.11 -27.82 -28.63
N VAL A 342 21.69 -27.59 -29.88
CA VAL A 342 21.32 -26.25 -30.37
C VAL A 342 20.15 -26.35 -31.36
N PRO A 343 19.00 -25.70 -31.09
CA PRO A 343 17.97 -25.56 -32.10
C PRO A 343 18.45 -24.57 -33.17
N LEU A 344 18.52 -24.97 -34.44
CA LEU A 344 19.10 -24.11 -35.50
C LEU A 344 18.22 -22.88 -35.81
N GLN A 345 16.90 -23.05 -35.79
CA GLN A 345 15.96 -21.98 -36.16
C GLN A 345 15.73 -20.93 -35.05
N ARG A 346 15.82 -21.33 -33.76
CA ARG A 346 15.69 -20.47 -32.56
C ARG A 346 14.49 -19.51 -32.50
N ARG A 347 13.41 -19.76 -33.26
CA ARG A 347 12.28 -18.83 -33.37
C ARG A 347 11.60 -18.56 -32.02
N GLN A 348 11.41 -19.60 -31.20
CA GLN A 348 10.84 -19.47 -29.86
C GLN A 348 11.68 -18.58 -28.94
N ALA A 349 12.98 -18.86 -28.81
CA ALA A 349 13.89 -18.07 -27.97
C ALA A 349 14.03 -16.62 -28.47
N ARG A 350 14.10 -16.40 -29.79
CA ARG A 350 14.14 -15.06 -30.39
C ARG A 350 12.85 -14.28 -30.10
N GLY A 351 11.69 -14.89 -30.27
CA GLY A 351 10.40 -14.26 -29.96
C GLY A 351 10.27 -13.93 -28.47
N ALA A 352 10.71 -14.82 -27.58
CA ALA A 352 10.71 -14.58 -26.14
C ALA A 352 11.65 -13.42 -25.75
N LEU A 353 12.85 -13.32 -26.35
CA LEU A 353 13.76 -12.21 -26.11
C LEU A 353 13.16 -10.87 -26.60
N GLN A 354 12.64 -10.83 -27.83
CA GLN A 354 12.01 -9.62 -28.37
C GLN A 354 10.85 -9.13 -27.51
N ARG A 355 10.04 -10.07 -26.97
CA ARG A 355 8.99 -9.76 -26.00
C ARG A 355 9.56 -9.16 -24.72
N ALA A 356 10.57 -9.80 -24.12
CA ALA A 356 11.18 -9.30 -22.88
C ALA A 356 11.81 -7.90 -23.07
N GLU A 357 12.46 -7.64 -24.21
CA GLU A 357 13.01 -6.33 -24.55
C GLU A 357 11.91 -5.27 -24.74
N ALA A 358 10.76 -5.65 -25.30
CA ALA A 358 9.60 -4.76 -25.40
C ALA A 358 9.01 -4.45 -24.01
N GLU A 359 8.84 -5.45 -23.14
CA GLU A 359 8.37 -5.28 -21.76
C GLU A 359 9.32 -4.38 -20.93
N LEU A 360 10.64 -4.50 -21.12
CA LEU A 360 11.64 -3.62 -20.51
C LEU A 360 11.45 -2.16 -20.98
N ARG A 361 11.34 -1.92 -22.30
CA ARG A 361 11.10 -0.58 -22.84
C ARG A 361 9.78 0.02 -22.37
N GLU A 362 8.72 -0.79 -22.29
CA GLU A 362 7.44 -0.37 -21.72
C GLU A 362 7.60 0.09 -20.27
N THR A 363 8.32 -0.68 -19.46
CA THR A 363 8.57 -0.36 -18.05
C THR A 363 9.38 0.94 -17.91
N GLN A 364 10.37 1.17 -18.77
CA GLN A 364 11.14 2.42 -18.82
C GLN A 364 10.26 3.63 -19.17
N LEU A 365 9.37 3.49 -20.15
CA LEU A 365 8.43 4.55 -20.52
C LEU A 365 7.42 4.82 -19.39
N ARG A 366 6.96 3.77 -18.71
CA ARG A 366 6.06 3.88 -17.56
C ARG A 366 6.72 4.60 -16.39
N GLN A 367 7.98 4.28 -16.08
CA GLN A 367 8.75 5.00 -15.07
C GLN A 367 8.84 6.49 -15.40
N ARG A 368 9.21 6.85 -16.65
CA ARG A 368 9.27 8.26 -17.08
C ARG A 368 7.94 8.98 -16.87
N ARG A 369 6.84 8.40 -17.35
CA ARG A 369 5.49 8.97 -17.18
C ARG A 369 5.13 9.20 -15.71
N ILE A 370 5.44 8.24 -14.83
CA ILE A 370 5.13 8.37 -13.40
C ILE A 370 6.03 9.40 -12.72
N THR A 371 7.32 9.48 -13.09
CA THR A 371 8.21 10.55 -12.61
C THR A 371 7.68 11.94 -13.01
N ASP A 372 7.23 12.11 -14.26
CA ASP A 372 6.68 13.38 -14.75
C ASP A 372 5.37 13.74 -14.02
N GLN A 373 4.49 12.76 -13.84
CA GLN A 373 3.24 12.91 -13.09
C GLN A 373 3.52 13.32 -11.63
N LEU A 374 4.43 12.62 -10.95
CA LEU A 374 4.80 12.90 -9.57
C LEU A 374 5.41 14.30 -9.40
N THR A 375 6.26 14.70 -10.35
CA THR A 375 6.86 16.05 -10.36
C THR A 375 5.77 17.13 -10.46
N THR A 376 4.76 16.90 -11.29
CA THR A 376 3.61 17.80 -11.46
C THR A 376 2.71 17.80 -10.21
N ASP A 377 2.39 16.62 -9.67
CA ASP A 377 1.53 16.48 -8.50
C ASP A 377 2.14 17.17 -7.27
N ILE A 378 3.44 17.00 -7.04
CA ILE A 378 4.16 17.66 -5.96
C ILE A 378 4.19 19.18 -6.16
N SER A 379 4.43 19.64 -7.39
CA SER A 379 4.41 21.08 -7.70
C SER A 379 3.04 21.70 -7.41
N ASN A 380 1.96 20.98 -7.75
CA ASN A 380 0.58 21.39 -7.45
C ASN A 380 0.30 21.39 -5.94
N ILE A 381 0.77 20.39 -5.20
CA ILE A 381 0.63 20.33 -3.74
C ILE A 381 1.31 21.53 -3.08
N LEU A 382 2.52 21.88 -3.51
CA LEU A 382 3.25 23.06 -3.01
C LEU A 382 2.51 24.37 -3.31
N ALA A 383 2.03 24.54 -4.55
CA ALA A 383 1.27 25.71 -4.93
C ALA A 383 -0.04 25.83 -4.11
N ASN A 384 -0.76 24.73 -3.94
CA ASN A 384 -1.99 24.66 -3.15
C ASN A 384 -1.74 24.96 -1.68
N LEU A 385 -0.67 24.42 -1.10
CA LEU A 385 -0.27 24.70 0.29
C LEU A 385 0.05 26.18 0.50
N SER A 386 0.86 26.77 -0.38
CA SER A 386 1.20 28.21 -0.30
C SER A 386 -0.05 29.09 -0.41
N ALA A 387 -0.96 28.76 -1.32
CA ALA A 387 -2.21 29.49 -1.49
C ALA A 387 -3.15 29.32 -0.29
N ALA A 388 -3.33 28.10 0.21
CA ALA A 388 -4.23 27.80 1.33
C ALA A 388 -3.81 28.52 2.61
N LEU A 389 -2.50 28.59 2.88
CA LEU A 389 -1.97 29.31 4.06
C LEU A 389 -2.22 30.81 3.96
N LYS A 390 -1.94 31.43 2.80
CA LYS A 390 -2.28 32.85 2.57
C LYS A 390 -3.77 33.14 2.69
N LEU A 391 -4.63 32.23 2.19
CA LEU A 391 -6.08 32.37 2.30
C LEU A 391 -6.56 32.27 3.76
N THR A 392 -5.91 31.44 4.58
CA THR A 392 -6.21 31.31 6.01
C THR A 392 -5.93 32.63 6.74
N ASP A 393 -4.77 33.26 6.48
CA ASP A 393 -4.41 34.56 7.06
C ASP A 393 -5.40 35.66 6.67
N LEU A 394 -5.76 35.73 5.37
CA LEU A 394 -6.72 36.71 4.85
C LEU A 394 -8.12 36.50 5.45
N ALA A 395 -8.58 35.26 5.58
CA ALA A 395 -9.88 34.96 6.16
C ALA A 395 -9.93 35.30 7.66
N GLY A 396 -8.83 35.10 8.41
CA GLY A 396 -8.71 35.54 9.79
C GLY A 396 -8.81 37.06 9.95
N ALA A 397 -8.16 37.82 9.05
CA ALA A 397 -8.27 39.27 9.01
C ALA A 397 -9.71 39.73 8.67
N GLU A 398 -10.39 39.06 7.74
CA GLU A 398 -11.79 39.32 7.38
C GLU A 398 -12.73 39.12 8.58
N VAL A 399 -12.59 38.01 9.32
CA VAL A 399 -13.37 37.75 10.54
C VAL A 399 -13.19 38.85 11.57
N THR A 400 -11.95 39.30 11.78
CA THR A 400 -11.63 40.40 12.70
C THR A 400 -12.38 41.67 12.29
N GLN A 401 -12.30 42.06 11.02
CA GLN A 401 -12.96 43.25 10.49
C GLN A 401 -14.49 43.15 10.52
N ALA A 402 -15.05 41.99 10.18
CA ALA A 402 -16.48 41.75 10.20
C ALA A 402 -17.05 41.83 11.63
N ASN A 403 -16.34 41.26 12.61
CA ASN A 403 -16.72 41.36 14.02
C ASN A 403 -16.68 42.82 14.52
N GLN A 404 -15.66 43.60 14.15
CA GLN A 404 -15.61 45.04 14.49
C GLN A 404 -16.81 45.81 13.92
N MET A 405 -17.19 45.52 12.67
CA MET A 405 -18.35 46.14 12.03
C MET A 405 -19.67 45.78 12.74
N VAL A 406 -19.84 44.52 13.16
CA VAL A 406 -21.00 44.10 13.95
C VAL A 406 -21.07 44.88 15.27
N GLN A 407 -19.96 45.04 15.98
CA GLN A 407 -19.96 45.79 17.25
C GLN A 407 -20.26 47.28 17.05
N ALA A 408 -19.71 47.89 15.99
CA ALA A 408 -20.01 49.27 15.64
C ALA A 408 -21.50 49.47 15.34
N GLU A 409 -22.09 48.60 14.51
CA GLU A 409 -23.50 48.72 14.12
C GLU A 409 -24.45 48.42 15.28
N ARG A 410 -24.13 47.42 16.13
CA ARG A 410 -24.88 47.17 17.39
C ARG A 410 -24.86 48.38 18.31
N THR A 411 -23.74 49.09 18.39
CA THR A 411 -23.61 50.31 19.21
C THR A 411 -24.45 51.45 18.63
N ARG A 412 -24.38 51.68 17.31
CA ARG A 412 -25.19 52.70 16.62
C ARG A 412 -26.69 52.44 16.76
N PHE A 413 -27.11 51.19 16.60
CA PHE A 413 -28.50 50.78 16.78
C PHE A 413 -28.99 51.05 18.22
N ARG A 414 -28.18 50.71 19.24
CA ARG A 414 -28.51 50.98 20.65
C ARG A 414 -28.65 52.48 20.95
N LEU A 415 -27.90 53.33 20.24
CA LEU A 415 -27.97 54.79 20.35
C LEU A 415 -29.10 55.42 19.49
N GLY A 416 -29.91 54.61 18.80
CA GLY A 416 -31.01 55.07 17.96
C GLY A 416 -30.59 55.64 16.60
N ALA A 417 -29.31 55.54 16.23
CA ALA A 417 -28.73 56.10 15.01
C ALA A 417 -28.50 55.06 13.89
N GLY A 418 -29.12 53.88 14.01
CA GLY A 418 -28.96 52.75 13.09
C GLY A 418 -30.27 51.99 12.85
N ASP A 419 -30.26 51.14 11.83
CA ASP A 419 -31.41 50.28 11.46
C ASP A 419 -31.15 48.82 11.84
N PHE A 420 -32.19 48.16 12.32
CA PHE A 420 -32.18 46.76 12.67
C PHE A 420 -31.79 45.87 11.47
N PHE A 421 -32.28 46.20 10.28
CA PHE A 421 -31.91 45.48 9.05
C PHE A 421 -30.39 45.46 8.85
N LEU A 422 -29.72 46.59 9.09
CA LEU A 422 -28.27 46.69 8.93
C LEU A 422 -27.52 45.84 9.96
N VAL A 423 -27.99 45.78 11.21
CA VAL A 423 -27.43 44.87 12.24
C VAL A 423 -27.54 43.42 11.79
N ASN A 424 -28.69 42.99 11.27
CA ASN A 424 -28.87 41.61 10.75
C ASN A 424 -27.88 41.29 9.64
N VAL A 425 -27.75 42.18 8.65
CA VAL A 425 -26.84 42.00 7.52
C VAL A 425 -25.39 41.92 8.00
N ARG A 426 -24.98 42.74 8.98
CA ARG A 426 -23.63 42.67 9.56
C ARG A 426 -23.40 41.37 10.32
N GLU A 427 -24.37 40.90 11.09
CA GLU A 427 -24.27 39.62 11.82
C GLU A 427 -24.18 38.44 10.85
N GLU A 428 -24.99 38.43 9.78
CA GLU A 428 -24.90 37.41 8.73
C GLU A 428 -23.54 37.45 8.02
N THR A 429 -23.05 38.66 7.70
CA THR A 429 -21.73 38.83 7.07
C THR A 429 -20.61 38.32 7.98
N ALA A 430 -20.66 38.61 9.28
CA ALA A 430 -19.67 38.10 10.24
C ALA A 430 -19.75 36.57 10.40
N ALA A 431 -20.96 35.99 10.41
CA ALA A 431 -21.11 34.54 10.42
C ALA A 431 -20.55 33.90 9.13
N ASN A 432 -20.85 34.47 7.95
CA ASN A 432 -20.29 34.01 6.68
C ASN A 432 -18.76 34.12 6.65
N ALA A 433 -18.18 35.22 7.16
CA ALA A 433 -16.74 35.38 7.29
C ALA A 433 -16.13 34.29 8.19
N ARG A 434 -16.78 33.95 9.32
CA ARG A 434 -16.34 32.86 10.20
C ARG A 434 -16.38 31.50 9.51
N ILE A 435 -17.45 31.19 8.78
CA ILE A 435 -17.54 29.97 7.97
C ILE A 435 -16.44 29.92 6.91
N SER A 436 -16.19 31.03 6.21
CA SER A 436 -15.08 31.14 5.24
C SER A 436 -13.72 30.91 5.90
N ALA A 437 -13.49 31.43 7.10
CA ALA A 437 -12.26 31.20 7.85
C ALA A 437 -12.08 29.74 8.29
N ILE A 438 -13.16 29.08 8.77
CA ILE A 438 -13.14 27.65 9.09
C ILE A 438 -12.77 26.82 7.85
N ARG A 439 -13.34 27.15 6.69
CA ARG A 439 -13.05 26.46 5.43
C ARG A 439 -11.63 26.75 4.91
N ALA A 440 -11.12 27.95 5.12
CA ALA A 440 -9.75 28.31 4.78
C ALA A 440 -8.75 27.53 5.65
N ASP A 441 -8.96 27.47 6.97
CA ASP A 441 -8.15 26.67 7.89
C ASP A 441 -8.19 25.17 7.53
N LEU A 442 -9.38 24.64 7.25
CA LEU A 442 -9.54 23.28 6.73
C LEU A 442 -8.70 23.07 5.47
N SER A 443 -8.78 23.97 4.49
CA SER A 443 -7.99 23.89 3.26
C SER A 443 -6.49 23.87 3.55
N GLY A 444 -6.02 24.71 4.48
CA GLY A 444 -4.63 24.73 4.95
C GLY A 444 -4.20 23.39 5.54
N ARG A 445 -4.99 22.82 6.44
CA ARG A 445 -4.72 21.51 7.07
C ARG A 445 -4.75 20.34 6.08
N LEU A 446 -5.67 20.37 5.11
CA LEU A 446 -5.72 19.37 4.05
C LEU A 446 -4.51 19.46 3.12
N ALA A 447 -4.05 20.68 2.82
CA ALA A 447 -2.85 20.91 2.02
C ALA A 447 -1.58 20.46 2.75
N GLU A 448 -1.48 20.72 4.06
CA GLU A 448 -0.40 20.24 4.91
C GLU A 448 -0.37 18.71 4.98
N ALA A 449 -1.52 18.06 5.19
CA ALA A 449 -1.63 16.60 5.17
C ALA A 449 -1.16 16.02 3.81
N SER A 450 -1.53 16.67 2.71
CA SER A 450 -1.12 16.27 1.36
C SER A 450 0.38 16.47 1.12
N PHE A 451 0.94 17.55 1.66
CA PHE A 451 2.39 17.80 1.62
C PHE A 451 3.16 16.76 2.44
N ASN A 452 2.71 16.42 3.64
CA ASN A 452 3.34 15.40 4.47
C ASN A 452 3.31 14.02 3.80
N ALA A 453 2.20 13.64 3.16
CA ALA A 453 2.12 12.42 2.36
C ALA A 453 3.03 12.46 1.11
N ALA A 454 3.09 13.61 0.42
CA ALA A 454 3.93 13.82 -0.75
C ALA A 454 5.44 13.86 -0.43
N THR A 455 5.80 14.22 0.80
CA THR A 455 7.19 14.25 1.28
C THR A 455 7.57 13.04 2.14
N MET A 456 6.63 12.11 2.34
CA MET A 456 6.80 10.94 3.22
C MET A 456 7.23 11.30 4.64
N ASN A 457 6.64 12.36 5.21
CA ASN A 457 6.86 12.71 6.61
C ASN A 457 6.15 11.68 7.51
N LEU A 458 6.83 10.55 7.78
CA LEU A 458 6.27 9.40 8.50
C LEU A 458 5.85 9.76 9.93
N ASN A 459 6.61 10.63 10.60
CA ASN A 459 6.28 11.12 11.92
C ASN A 459 4.93 11.88 11.92
N ALA A 460 4.73 12.80 10.98
CA ALA A 460 3.47 13.54 10.85
C ALA A 460 2.27 12.66 10.46
N LEU A 461 2.53 11.48 9.87
CA LEU A 461 1.52 10.47 9.53
C LEU A 461 1.33 9.41 10.63
N GLY A 462 2.06 9.50 11.75
CA GLY A 462 1.96 8.52 12.84
C GLY A 462 2.44 7.12 12.48
N LEU A 463 3.46 7.01 11.63
CA LEU A 463 4.02 5.75 11.12
C LEU A 463 5.43 5.42 11.67
N GLU A 464 5.92 6.15 12.66
CA GLU A 464 7.19 5.86 13.37
C GLU A 464 7.03 4.91 14.56
#